data_AF-A0A2V7NDP9-F1
#
_entry.id   AF-A0A2V7NDP9-F1
#
_cell.length_a   1.000
_cell.length_b   1.000
_cell.length_c   1.000
_cell.angle_alpha   90.00
_cell.angle_beta   90.00
_cell.angle_gamma   90.00
#
_symmetry.space_group_name_H-M   'P 1'
#
loop_
_entity.id
_entity.type
_entity.pdbx_description
1 polymer ?
#
loop_
_entity_poly.entity_id
_entity_poly.type
_entity_poly.pdbx_seq_one_letter_code
_entity_poly.pdbx_strand_id
1 'polypeptide(L)'
;MPLRVPELAPSLGRVLVPRRLVDPWVPLDDIREELATRVIELGGEARAAAVREERERVLEAVSRRAWLGAWERAVRRAAERVARALDGEIERAGQQVRMARRRWRRRLLSGPEKRAIAARLATGGEPFVAALDVLEQTAARAREASVLDKEVHAEWQEALRTAARRLEVAWLALEAVVADERRRWAPEIDAVAAWRPSLWPLFAAWVPLTLLLVWLGLVLGGYLAAPAWLARRLGF
;
A
#
# COMPACT_ATOMS: atom_id res chain seq x y z
N MET A 1 25.71 10.41 -36.96
CA MET A 1 25.78 10.88 -35.58
C MET A 1 25.04 9.86 -34.75
N PRO A 2 25.69 9.27 -33.75
CA PRO A 2 25.05 8.31 -32.85
C PRO A 2 23.95 9.01 -32.04
N LEU A 3 22.84 8.31 -31.82
CA LEU A 3 21.78 8.73 -30.90
C LEU A 3 22.38 8.90 -29.50
N ARG A 4 22.48 10.15 -29.03
CA ARG A 4 22.99 10.42 -27.69
C ARG A 4 21.88 10.26 -26.67
N VAL A 5 22.06 9.40 -25.69
CA VAL A 5 21.14 9.23 -24.57
C VAL A 5 21.56 10.21 -23.45
N PRO A 6 20.67 11.10 -22.96
CA PRO A 6 20.98 11.99 -21.86
C PRO A 6 21.17 11.24 -20.54
N GLU A 7 21.95 11.81 -19.62
CA GLU A 7 21.99 11.31 -18.25
C GLU A 7 20.67 11.58 -17.55
N LEU A 8 20.08 10.53 -16.98
CA LEU A 8 18.75 10.59 -16.36
C LEU A 8 18.81 10.97 -14.88
N ALA A 9 19.94 10.73 -14.20
CA ALA A 9 20.07 10.98 -12.77
C ALA A 9 19.73 12.43 -12.36
N PRO A 10 20.15 13.48 -13.08
CA PRO A 10 19.76 14.85 -12.77
C PRO A 10 18.25 15.11 -12.89
N SER A 11 17.53 14.32 -13.69
CA SER A 11 16.09 14.47 -13.94
C SER A 11 15.20 13.62 -13.01
N LEU A 12 15.79 12.78 -12.16
CA LEU A 12 15.05 11.92 -11.21
C LEU A 12 14.86 12.56 -9.82
N GLY A 13 15.53 13.69 -9.54
CA GLY A 13 15.28 14.53 -8.37
C GLY A 13 15.15 13.76 -7.05
N ARG A 14 13.97 13.85 -6.42
CA ARG A 14 13.63 13.24 -5.12
C ARG A 14 13.47 11.72 -5.18
N VAL A 15 13.33 11.13 -6.36
CA VAL A 15 13.33 9.66 -6.52
C VAL A 15 14.71 9.07 -6.24
N LEU A 16 15.80 9.84 -6.38
CA LEU A 16 17.14 9.39 -5.99
C LEU A 16 17.48 9.79 -4.56
N VAL A 17 17.21 11.03 -4.17
CA VAL A 17 17.51 11.55 -2.84
C VAL A 17 16.21 11.91 -2.13
N PRO A 18 15.66 11.03 -1.27
CA PRO A 18 14.44 11.33 -0.56
C PRO A 18 14.73 12.41 0.48
N ARG A 19 13.99 13.52 0.44
CA ARG A 19 14.06 14.57 1.45
C ARG A 19 12.80 14.52 2.30
N ARG A 20 12.74 13.58 3.23
CA ARG A 20 11.62 13.47 4.17
C ARG A 20 12.00 14.06 5.54
N LEU A 21 11.09 14.83 6.12
CA LEU A 21 11.20 15.38 7.47
C LEU A 21 10.49 14.50 8.51
N VAL A 22 9.65 13.56 8.06
CA VAL A 22 8.82 12.68 8.89
C VAL A 22 8.91 11.26 8.35
N ASP A 23 8.99 10.29 9.25
CA ASP A 23 9.00 8.88 8.88
C ASP A 23 7.69 8.48 8.19
N PRO A 24 7.77 7.78 7.04
CA PRO A 24 6.59 7.33 6.34
C PRO A 24 5.86 6.27 7.14
N TRP A 25 4.53 6.25 7.06
CA TRP A 25 3.72 5.20 7.68
C TRP A 25 4.07 3.80 7.15
N VAL A 26 4.25 3.69 5.83
CA VAL A 26 4.72 2.48 5.16
C VAL A 26 6.06 2.78 4.51
N PRO A 27 7.16 2.09 4.88
CA PRO A 27 8.44 2.28 4.21
C PRO A 27 8.37 1.72 2.78
N LEU A 28 8.55 2.61 1.81
CA LEU A 28 8.58 2.29 0.38
C LEU A 28 9.93 2.60 -0.26
N ASP A 29 10.94 2.92 0.54
CA ASP A 29 12.24 3.38 0.05
C ASP A 29 13.00 2.29 -0.71
N ASP A 30 12.85 1.01 -0.32
CA ASP A 30 13.37 -0.12 -1.08
C ASP A 30 12.76 -0.18 -2.49
N ILE A 31 11.45 0.02 -2.60
CA ILE A 31 10.75 0.00 -3.90
C ILE A 31 11.15 1.22 -4.74
N ARG A 32 11.27 2.39 -4.11
CA ARG A 32 11.74 3.63 -4.76
C ARG A 32 13.14 3.42 -5.35
N GLU A 33 14.05 2.88 -4.55
CA GLU A 33 15.44 2.64 -4.93
C GLU A 33 15.55 1.61 -6.05
N GLU A 34 14.80 0.52 -5.98
CA GLU A 34 14.74 -0.47 -7.07
C GLU A 34 14.21 0.16 -8.37
N LEU A 35 13.15 0.99 -8.30
CA LEU A 35 12.60 1.69 -9.46
C LEU A 35 13.63 2.65 -10.07
N ALA A 36 14.27 3.46 -9.24
CA ALA A 36 15.29 4.42 -9.65
C ALA A 36 16.49 3.69 -10.29
N THR A 37 16.95 2.62 -9.64
CA THR A 37 18.03 1.77 -10.13
C THR A 37 17.68 1.20 -11.49
N ARG A 38 16.47 0.65 -11.65
CA ARG A 38 16.06 0.06 -12.93
C ARG A 38 16.02 1.08 -14.05
N VAL A 39 15.55 2.30 -13.79
CA VAL A 39 15.52 3.36 -14.81
C VAL A 39 16.94 3.82 -15.18
N ILE A 40 17.85 3.89 -14.21
CA ILE A 40 19.26 4.19 -14.48
C ILE A 40 19.92 3.07 -15.29
N GLU A 41 19.65 1.81 -14.97
CA GLU A 41 20.12 0.65 -15.73
C GLU A 41 19.65 0.71 -17.18
N LEU A 42 18.35 0.95 -17.42
CA LEU A 42 17.80 1.10 -18.77
C LEU A 42 18.49 2.24 -19.55
N GLY A 43 18.76 3.37 -18.89
CA GLY A 43 19.53 4.46 -19.48
C GLY A 43 21.02 4.11 -19.71
N GLY A 44 21.60 3.25 -18.89
CA GLY A 44 22.95 2.70 -19.07
C GLY A 44 23.02 1.72 -20.23
N GLU A 45 22.07 0.78 -20.33
CA GLU A 45 21.89 -0.16 -21.44
C GLU A 45 21.76 0.60 -22.77
N ALA A 46 20.93 1.65 -22.80
CA ALA A 46 20.78 2.51 -23.96
C ALA A 46 22.07 3.26 -24.33
N ARG A 47 22.82 3.79 -23.35
CA ARG A 47 24.12 4.44 -23.61
C ARG A 47 25.16 3.46 -24.16
N ALA A 48 25.22 2.25 -23.61
CA ALA A 48 26.13 1.21 -24.09
C ALA A 48 25.79 0.79 -25.53
N ALA A 49 24.50 0.66 -25.86
CA ALA A 49 24.04 0.42 -27.22
C ALA A 49 24.37 1.58 -28.17
N ALA A 50 24.26 2.83 -27.70
CA ALA A 50 24.59 4.02 -28.50
C ALA A 50 26.08 4.08 -28.88
N VAL A 51 26.99 3.65 -27.99
CA VAL A 51 28.43 3.55 -28.29
C VAL A 51 28.73 2.50 -29.37
N ARG A 52 27.92 1.44 -29.45
CA ARG A 52 28.01 0.39 -30.47
C ARG A 52 27.23 0.72 -31.75
N GLU A 53 26.65 1.91 -31.84
CA GLU A 53 25.80 2.34 -32.95
C GLU A 53 24.56 1.45 -33.18
N GLU A 54 24.12 0.72 -32.15
CA GLU A 54 22.96 -0.18 -32.18
C GLU A 54 21.64 0.60 -31.95
N ARG A 55 21.22 1.42 -32.92
CA ARG A 55 20.05 2.32 -32.83
C ARG A 55 18.77 1.67 -32.30
N GLU A 56 18.37 0.53 -32.83
CA GLU A 56 17.14 -0.14 -32.39
C GLU A 56 17.21 -0.53 -30.91
N ARG A 57 18.37 -0.98 -30.45
CA ARG A 57 18.59 -1.38 -29.06
C ARG A 57 18.59 -0.19 -28.11
N VAL A 58 19.05 0.99 -28.57
CA VAL A 58 18.90 2.25 -27.82
C VAL A 58 17.43 2.55 -27.57
N LEU A 59 16.61 2.54 -28.64
CA LEU A 59 15.20 2.88 -28.57
C LEU A 59 14.40 1.83 -27.76
N GLU A 60 14.77 0.56 -27.87
CA GLU A 60 14.14 -0.54 -27.11
C GLU A 60 14.42 -0.41 -25.60
N ALA A 61 15.66 -0.13 -25.21
CA ALA A 61 16.07 -0.02 -23.81
C ALA A 61 15.35 1.12 -23.07
N VAL A 62 15.13 2.28 -23.70
CA VAL A 62 14.36 3.39 -23.11
C VAL A 62 12.93 3.49 -23.66
N SER A 63 12.38 2.35 -24.11
CA SER A 63 11.01 2.31 -24.63
C SER A 63 9.96 2.55 -23.56
N ARG A 64 8.79 3.00 -24.00
CA ARG A 64 7.56 3.05 -23.19
C ARG A 64 7.33 1.75 -22.43
N ARG A 65 7.45 0.60 -23.10
CA ARG A 65 7.23 -0.73 -22.51
C ARG A 65 8.21 -1.00 -21.36
N ALA A 66 9.49 -0.69 -21.53
CA ALA A 66 10.50 -0.93 -20.50
C ALA A 66 10.24 -0.08 -19.24
N TRP A 67 9.94 1.20 -19.43
CA TRP A 67 9.68 2.13 -18.33
C TRP A 67 8.34 1.88 -17.64
N LEU A 68 7.28 1.63 -18.41
CA LEU A 68 5.96 1.28 -17.88
C LEU A 68 6.03 -0.01 -17.07
N GLY A 69 6.74 -1.03 -17.57
CA GLY A 69 6.91 -2.28 -16.82
C GLY A 69 7.70 -2.12 -15.51
N ALA A 70 8.65 -1.18 -15.44
CA ALA A 70 9.30 -0.83 -14.17
C ALA A 70 8.33 -0.15 -13.20
N TRP A 71 7.56 0.82 -13.69
CA TRP A 71 6.53 1.54 -12.92
C TRP A 71 5.45 0.61 -12.38
N GLU A 72 4.83 -0.22 -13.21
CA GLU A 72 3.75 -1.14 -12.81
C GLU A 72 4.20 -2.14 -11.74
N ARG A 73 5.45 -2.63 -11.84
CA ARG A 73 6.05 -3.49 -10.81
C ARG A 73 6.20 -2.76 -9.48
N ALA A 74 6.66 -1.50 -9.51
CA ALA A 74 6.79 -0.68 -8.32
C ALA A 74 5.41 -0.41 -7.67
N VAL A 75 4.41 -0.01 -8.46
CA VAL A 75 3.03 0.22 -7.99
C VAL A 75 2.45 -1.04 -7.35
N ARG A 76 2.61 -2.20 -8.00
CA ARG A 76 2.11 -3.48 -7.47
C ARG A 76 2.77 -3.82 -6.13
N ARG A 77 4.09 -3.71 -6.02
CA ARG A 77 4.81 -3.96 -4.76
C ARG A 77 4.39 -2.99 -3.66
N ALA A 78 4.19 -1.72 -4.00
CA ALA A 78 3.72 -0.71 -3.06
C ALA A 78 2.30 -1.05 -2.57
N ALA A 79 1.38 -1.39 -3.47
CA ALA A 79 0.02 -1.77 -3.12
C ALA A 79 -0.03 -3.01 -2.21
N GLU A 80 0.76 -4.04 -2.53
CA GLU A 80 0.87 -5.24 -1.70
C GLU A 80 1.42 -4.93 -0.30
N ARG A 81 2.32 -3.95 -0.18
CA ARG A 81 2.89 -3.55 1.11
C ARG A 81 1.94 -2.70 1.94
N VAL A 82 1.23 -1.77 1.30
CA VAL A 82 0.17 -0.97 1.95
C VAL A 82 -0.94 -1.89 2.45
N ALA A 83 -1.40 -2.84 1.64
CA ALA A 83 -2.42 -3.81 2.05
C ALA A 83 -1.95 -4.64 3.26
N ARG A 84 -0.69 -5.09 3.27
CA ARG A 84 -0.11 -5.80 4.42
C ARG A 84 -0.02 -4.93 5.68
N ALA A 85 0.33 -3.66 5.53
CA ALA A 85 0.39 -2.72 6.65
C ALA A 85 -0.98 -2.52 7.30
N LEU A 86 -2.02 -2.33 6.48
CA LEU A 86 -3.41 -2.21 6.93
C LEU A 86 -3.93 -3.49 7.59
N ASP A 87 -3.73 -4.66 6.97
CA ASP A 87 -4.08 -5.95 7.57
C ASP A 87 -3.41 -6.12 8.95
N GLY A 88 -2.14 -5.69 9.06
CA GLY A 88 -1.40 -5.68 10.33
C GLY A 88 -1.90 -4.67 11.36
N GLU A 89 -2.43 -3.52 10.95
CA GLU A 89 -3.07 -2.55 11.87
C GLU A 89 -4.39 -3.09 12.41
N ILE A 90 -5.22 -3.68 11.56
CA ILE A 90 -6.49 -4.31 11.95
C ILE A 90 -6.24 -5.47 12.93
N GLU A 91 -5.23 -6.30 12.64
CA GLU A 91 -4.83 -7.39 13.54
C GLU A 91 -4.34 -6.85 14.90
N ARG A 92 -3.44 -5.86 14.91
CA ARG A 92 -2.94 -5.24 16.15
C ARG A 92 -4.07 -4.63 16.97
N ALA A 93 -4.98 -3.86 16.34
CA ALA A 93 -6.14 -3.29 17.01
C ALA A 93 -7.04 -4.38 17.61
N GLY A 94 -7.31 -5.45 16.86
CA GLY A 94 -8.11 -6.59 17.32
C GLY A 94 -7.46 -7.33 18.50
N GLN A 95 -6.14 -7.51 18.48
CA GLN A 95 -5.38 -8.14 19.57
C GLN A 95 -5.40 -7.28 20.85
N GLN A 96 -5.23 -5.96 20.73
CA GLN A 96 -5.23 -5.04 21.87
C GLN A 96 -6.54 -5.08 22.66
N VAL A 97 -7.69 -5.17 21.97
CA VAL A 97 -9.01 -5.28 22.61
C VAL A 97 -9.42 -6.72 22.95
N ARG A 98 -8.51 -7.69 22.79
CA ARG A 98 -8.74 -9.13 22.99
C ARG A 98 -9.95 -9.65 22.19
N MET A 99 -10.17 -9.11 20.99
CA MET A 99 -11.22 -9.57 20.10
C MET A 99 -10.96 -11.02 19.67
N ALA A 100 -12.01 -11.84 19.64
CA ALA A 100 -11.91 -13.21 19.15
C ALA A 100 -11.35 -13.27 17.71
N ARG A 101 -10.39 -14.18 17.46
CA ARG A 101 -9.67 -14.30 16.19
C ARG A 101 -10.55 -14.36 14.95
N ARG A 102 -11.67 -15.08 15.04
CA ARG A 102 -12.63 -15.22 13.95
C ARG A 102 -13.30 -13.89 13.57
N ARG A 103 -13.44 -12.94 14.49
CA ARG A 103 -14.12 -11.65 14.23
C ARG A 103 -13.20 -10.67 13.53
N TRP A 104 -11.99 -10.44 14.04
CA TRP A 104 -11.07 -9.50 13.39
C TRP A 104 -10.56 -10.04 12.05
N ARG A 105 -10.43 -11.37 11.88
CA ARG A 105 -10.10 -11.96 10.57
C ARG A 105 -11.12 -11.65 9.47
N ARG A 106 -12.40 -11.45 9.83
CA ARG A 106 -13.45 -11.05 8.87
C ARG A 106 -13.36 -9.57 8.48
N ARG A 107 -12.55 -8.78 9.17
CA ARG A 107 -12.31 -7.36 8.92
C ARG A 107 -11.03 -7.11 8.11
N LEU A 108 -10.25 -8.16 7.83
CA LEU A 108 -9.07 -8.05 6.96
C LEU A 108 -9.51 -7.66 5.54
N LEU A 109 -8.58 -7.02 4.82
CA LEU A 109 -8.81 -6.58 3.45
C LEU A 109 -9.17 -7.74 2.53
N SER A 110 -10.30 -7.60 1.86
CA SER A 110 -10.78 -8.46 0.81
C SER A 110 -9.99 -8.26 -0.50
N GLY A 111 -10.06 -9.24 -1.41
CA GLY A 111 -9.45 -9.14 -2.73
C GLY A 111 -9.89 -7.90 -3.55
N PRO A 112 -11.18 -7.55 -3.59
CA PRO A 112 -11.65 -6.30 -4.19
C PRO A 112 -11.04 -5.04 -3.58
N GLU A 113 -10.92 -4.95 -2.25
CA GLU A 113 -10.34 -3.77 -1.58
C GLU A 113 -8.84 -3.64 -1.88
N LYS A 114 -8.10 -4.76 -1.89
CA LYS A 114 -6.68 -4.78 -2.30
C LYS A 114 -6.50 -4.28 -3.73
N ARG A 115 -7.39 -4.69 -4.65
CA ARG A 115 -7.40 -4.18 -6.04
C ARG A 115 -7.76 -2.70 -6.11
N ALA A 116 -8.69 -2.23 -5.28
CA ALA A 116 -9.06 -0.83 -5.23
C ALA A 116 -7.92 0.07 -4.73
N ILE A 117 -7.15 -0.39 -3.73
CA ILE A 117 -5.92 0.28 -3.27
C ILE A 117 -4.91 0.36 -4.42
N ALA A 118 -4.64 -0.77 -5.11
CA ALA A 118 -3.71 -0.80 -6.23
C ALA A 118 -4.11 0.18 -7.35
N ALA A 119 -5.40 0.23 -7.70
CA ALA A 119 -5.92 1.15 -8.71
C ALA A 119 -5.71 2.62 -8.33
N ARG A 120 -5.98 2.99 -7.06
CA ARG A 120 -5.77 4.37 -6.59
C ARG A 120 -4.31 4.77 -6.54
N LEU A 121 -3.42 3.85 -6.14
CA LEU A 121 -1.97 4.09 -6.19
C LEU A 121 -1.48 4.27 -7.64
N ALA A 122 -2.09 3.59 -8.60
CA ALA A 122 -1.76 3.73 -10.02
C ALA A 122 -2.22 5.06 -10.63
N THR A 123 -3.28 5.70 -10.09
CA THR A 123 -3.83 6.98 -10.61
C THR A 123 -2.77 8.10 -10.65
N GLY A 124 -1.82 8.11 -9.70
CA GLY A 124 -0.71 9.08 -9.72
C GLY A 124 0.21 8.96 -10.94
N GLY A 125 0.16 7.84 -11.67
CA GLY A 125 0.97 7.57 -12.85
C GLY A 125 0.42 8.12 -14.17
N GLU A 126 -0.81 8.64 -14.23
CA GLU A 126 -1.42 9.10 -15.49
C GLU A 126 -0.56 10.13 -16.26
N PRO A 127 -0.01 11.19 -15.63
CA PRO A 127 0.86 12.14 -16.32
C PRO A 127 2.19 11.54 -16.80
N PHE A 128 2.65 10.48 -16.13
CA PHE A 128 3.84 9.75 -16.53
C PHE A 128 3.57 8.86 -17.75
N VAL A 129 2.45 8.14 -17.77
CA VAL A 129 2.03 7.34 -18.94
C VAL A 129 1.88 8.22 -20.17
N ALA A 130 1.23 9.39 -20.04
CA ALA A 130 1.10 10.34 -21.14
C ALA A 130 2.49 10.82 -21.66
N ALA A 131 3.46 11.04 -20.77
CA ALA A 131 4.82 11.38 -21.17
C ALA A 131 5.55 10.22 -21.87
N LEU A 132 5.27 8.97 -21.49
CA LEU A 132 5.80 7.80 -22.19
C LEU A 132 5.16 7.62 -23.58
N ASP A 133 3.88 7.97 -23.76
CA ASP A 133 3.23 7.95 -25.07
C ASP A 133 3.89 8.98 -26.01
N VAL A 134 4.23 10.18 -25.51
CA VAL A 134 5.01 11.19 -26.26
C VAL A 134 6.42 10.70 -26.57
N LEU A 135 7.07 10.01 -25.63
CA LEU A 135 8.38 9.39 -25.84
C LEU A 135 8.34 8.33 -26.94
N GLU A 136 7.29 7.49 -26.99
CA GLU A 136 7.12 6.48 -28.03
C GLU A 136 6.91 7.11 -29.41
N GLN A 137 6.10 8.17 -29.49
CA GLN A 137 5.87 8.91 -30.74
C GLN A 137 7.15 9.58 -31.27
N THR A 138 7.93 10.21 -30.38
CA THR A 138 9.22 10.82 -30.74
C THR A 138 10.27 9.76 -31.08
N ALA A 139 10.26 8.61 -30.42
CA ALA A 139 11.15 7.48 -30.73
C ALA A 139 10.87 6.88 -32.11
N ALA A 140 9.60 6.79 -32.54
CA ALA A 140 9.25 6.33 -33.89
C ALA A 140 9.80 7.28 -34.97
N ARG A 141 9.64 8.60 -34.79
CA ARG A 141 10.24 9.61 -35.68
C ARG A 141 11.77 9.54 -35.65
N ALA A 142 12.34 9.39 -34.46
CA ALA A 142 13.78 9.22 -34.25
C ALA A 142 14.29 7.81 -34.63
N ARG A 143 13.46 6.91 -35.18
CA ARG A 143 13.88 5.66 -35.84
C ARG A 143 14.08 5.86 -37.33
N GLU A 144 13.23 6.66 -37.95
CA GLU A 144 13.25 6.92 -39.39
C GLU A 144 14.19 8.08 -39.76
N ALA A 145 14.47 8.97 -38.81
CA ALA A 145 15.32 10.13 -38.99
C ALA A 145 16.74 9.79 -39.48
N SER A 146 17.28 10.62 -40.35
CA SER A 146 18.68 10.63 -40.75
C SER A 146 19.58 11.19 -39.63
N VAL A 147 20.88 11.01 -39.80
CA VAL A 147 21.93 11.61 -38.97
C VAL A 147 21.89 13.14 -39.00
N LEU A 148 21.36 13.74 -40.06
CA LEU A 148 21.28 15.19 -40.23
C LEU A 148 20.08 15.82 -39.50
N ASP A 149 19.10 15.01 -39.09
CA ASP A 149 17.86 15.48 -38.47
C ASP A 149 18.05 15.75 -36.97
N LYS A 150 18.92 16.71 -36.66
CA LYS A 150 19.31 17.06 -35.29
C LYS A 150 18.13 17.46 -34.40
N GLU A 151 17.12 18.10 -34.98
CA GLU A 151 15.90 18.51 -34.28
C GLU A 151 15.10 17.30 -33.78
N VAL A 152 14.94 16.27 -34.62
CA VAL A 152 14.22 15.04 -34.25
C VAL A 152 14.93 14.31 -33.11
N HIS A 153 16.26 14.23 -33.15
CA HIS A 153 17.04 13.64 -32.06
C HIS A 153 16.94 14.46 -30.77
N ALA A 154 16.92 15.79 -30.87
CA ALA A 154 16.77 16.68 -29.71
C ALA A 154 15.38 16.56 -29.07
N GLU A 155 14.31 16.50 -29.88
CA GLU A 155 12.94 16.27 -29.40
C GLU A 155 12.81 14.96 -28.63
N TRP A 156 13.39 13.87 -29.16
CA TRP A 156 13.39 12.57 -28.47
C TRP A 156 14.16 12.61 -27.14
N GLN A 157 15.32 13.27 -27.09
CA GLN A 157 16.07 13.44 -25.84
C GLN A 157 15.28 14.24 -24.81
N GLU A 158 14.55 15.28 -25.23
CA GLU A 158 13.74 16.09 -24.34
C GLU A 158 12.50 15.35 -23.85
N ALA A 159 11.87 14.54 -24.70
CA ALA A 159 10.81 13.63 -24.29
C ALA A 159 11.31 12.65 -23.22
N LEU A 160 12.54 12.13 -23.35
CA LEU A 160 13.13 11.23 -22.36
C LEU A 160 13.37 11.92 -21.00
N ARG A 161 13.91 13.15 -21.00
CA ARG A 161 14.06 13.95 -19.76
C ARG A 161 12.71 14.30 -19.14
N THR A 162 11.71 14.53 -19.96
CA THR A 162 10.35 14.81 -19.51
C THR A 162 9.72 13.58 -18.86
N ALA A 163 9.89 12.39 -19.45
CA ALA A 163 9.44 11.14 -18.85
C ALA A 163 10.11 10.89 -17.49
N ALA A 164 11.42 11.16 -17.35
CA ALA A 164 12.13 11.04 -16.07
C ALA A 164 11.56 11.99 -15.00
N ARG A 165 11.33 13.27 -15.34
CA ARG A 165 10.71 14.24 -14.43
C ARG A 165 9.28 13.83 -14.04
N ARG A 166 8.51 13.27 -14.98
CA ARG A 166 7.14 12.82 -14.72
C ARG A 166 7.10 11.56 -13.87
N LEU A 167 8.11 10.70 -13.96
CA LEU A 167 8.26 9.55 -13.06
C LEU A 167 8.43 10.01 -11.60
N GLU A 168 9.23 11.06 -11.36
CA GLU A 168 9.35 11.66 -10.03
C GLU A 168 8.01 12.16 -9.50
N VAL A 169 7.29 12.92 -10.32
CA VAL A 169 5.94 13.41 -9.95
C VAL A 169 4.99 12.26 -9.65
N ALA A 170 5.02 11.20 -10.46
CA ALA A 170 4.18 10.01 -10.26
C ALA A 170 4.51 9.28 -8.95
N TRP A 171 5.80 9.15 -8.60
CA TRP A 171 6.22 8.55 -7.34
C TRP A 171 5.74 9.37 -6.13
N LEU A 172 5.88 10.70 -6.17
CA LEU A 172 5.41 11.57 -5.10
C LEU A 172 3.88 11.54 -4.95
N ALA A 173 3.15 11.46 -6.08
CA ALA A 173 1.71 11.30 -6.06
C ALA A 173 1.29 9.95 -5.44
N LEU A 174 2.04 8.87 -5.72
CA LEU A 174 1.83 7.57 -5.09
C LEU A 174 1.99 7.66 -3.57
N GLU A 175 3.06 8.29 -3.08
CA GLU A 175 3.27 8.49 -1.63
C GLU A 175 2.14 9.29 -0.98
N ALA A 176 1.61 10.32 -1.66
CA ALA A 176 0.46 11.08 -1.18
C ALA A 176 -0.79 10.20 -1.06
N VAL A 177 -1.06 9.34 -2.06
CA VAL A 177 -2.18 8.38 -2.01
C VAL A 177 -2.00 7.36 -0.87
N VAL A 178 -0.78 6.92 -0.58
CA VAL A 178 -0.51 6.04 0.59
C VAL A 178 -0.93 6.72 1.89
N ALA A 179 -0.60 8.01 2.05
CA ALA A 179 -1.03 8.78 3.21
C ALA A 179 -2.56 8.95 3.27
N ASP A 180 -3.21 9.12 2.12
CA ASP A 180 -4.67 9.18 2.03
C ASP A 180 -5.35 7.85 2.36
N GLU A 181 -4.78 6.72 1.95
CA GLU A 181 -5.31 5.40 2.33
C GLU A 181 -5.26 5.20 3.85
N ARG A 182 -4.19 5.64 4.52
CA ARG A 182 -4.14 5.60 5.98
C ARG A 182 -5.31 6.35 6.60
N ARG A 183 -5.58 7.57 6.12
CA ARG A 183 -6.70 8.41 6.60
C ARG A 183 -8.05 7.76 6.32
N ARG A 184 -8.20 7.13 5.17
CA ARG A 184 -9.44 6.45 4.75
C ARG A 184 -9.79 5.26 5.65
N TRP A 185 -8.78 4.48 6.06
CA TRP A 185 -8.97 3.29 6.88
C TRP A 185 -8.99 3.56 8.38
N ALA A 186 -8.58 4.75 8.83
CA ALA A 186 -8.57 5.13 10.24
C ALA A 186 -9.92 4.88 10.95
N PRO A 187 -11.10 5.28 10.41
CA PRO A 187 -12.37 5.03 11.09
C PRO A 187 -12.70 3.54 11.29
N GLU A 188 -12.28 2.69 10.35
CA GLU A 188 -12.51 1.25 10.46
C GLU A 188 -11.61 0.60 11.51
N ILE A 189 -10.34 1.03 11.54
CA ILE A 189 -9.38 0.61 12.57
C ILE A 189 -9.84 1.09 13.95
N ASP A 190 -10.33 2.32 14.05
CA ASP A 190 -10.90 2.89 15.28
C ASP A 190 -12.14 2.11 15.73
N ALA A 191 -13.01 1.69 14.80
CA ALA A 191 -14.16 0.87 15.12
C ALA A 191 -13.76 -0.51 15.69
N VAL A 192 -12.66 -1.10 15.21
CA VAL A 192 -12.09 -2.33 15.78
C VAL A 192 -11.53 -2.05 17.18
N ALA A 193 -10.80 -0.95 17.37
CA ALA A 193 -10.22 -0.54 18.66
C ALA A 193 -11.26 -0.13 19.72
N ALA A 194 -12.41 0.38 19.28
CA ALA A 194 -13.54 0.72 20.15
C ALA A 194 -14.34 -0.53 20.57
N TRP A 195 -14.08 -1.70 19.99
CA TRP A 195 -14.83 -2.90 20.31
C TRP A 195 -14.75 -3.23 21.81
N ARG A 196 -15.89 -3.60 22.36
CA ARG A 196 -16.03 -4.09 23.73
C ARG A 196 -16.74 -5.44 23.70
N PRO A 197 -16.28 -6.44 24.47
CA PRO A 197 -17.05 -7.67 24.63
C PRO A 197 -18.36 -7.36 25.35
N SER A 198 -19.46 -7.95 24.89
CA SER A 198 -20.71 -7.90 25.65
C SER A 198 -20.54 -8.69 26.94
N LEU A 199 -20.72 -8.02 28.09
CA LEU A 199 -20.71 -8.64 29.42
C LEU A 199 -22.06 -9.25 29.80
N TRP A 200 -23.07 -9.10 28.94
CA TRP A 200 -24.41 -9.63 29.15
C TRP A 200 -24.47 -11.12 29.54
N PRO A 201 -23.72 -12.05 28.89
CA PRO A 201 -23.72 -13.45 29.31
C PRO A 201 -23.15 -13.65 30.72
N LEU A 202 -22.21 -12.81 31.16
CA LEU A 202 -21.71 -12.84 32.53
C LEU A 202 -22.83 -12.43 33.49
N PHE A 203 -23.51 -11.30 33.23
CA PHE A 203 -24.63 -10.86 34.06
C PHE A 203 -25.77 -11.86 34.08
N ALA A 204 -26.12 -12.45 32.94
CA ALA A 204 -27.18 -13.45 32.82
C ALA A 204 -26.89 -14.71 33.67
N ALA A 205 -25.63 -15.08 33.87
CA ALA A 205 -25.24 -16.18 34.75
C ALA A 205 -25.10 -15.75 36.21
N TRP A 206 -24.56 -14.55 36.47
CA TRP A 206 -24.21 -14.09 37.81
C TRP A 206 -25.43 -13.64 38.63
N VAL A 207 -26.43 -13.03 37.97
CA VAL A 207 -27.69 -12.61 38.60
C VAL A 207 -28.48 -13.78 39.20
N PRO A 208 -28.78 -14.89 38.47
CA PRO A 208 -29.51 -16.01 39.06
C PRO A 208 -28.68 -16.72 40.13
N LEU A 209 -27.36 -16.81 39.96
CA LEU A 209 -26.48 -17.41 40.97
C LEU A 209 -26.51 -16.62 42.28
N THR A 210 -26.49 -15.28 42.22
CA THR A 210 -26.59 -14.48 43.43
C THR A 210 -27.94 -14.51 44.07
N LEU A 211 -29.03 -14.48 43.30
CA LEU A 211 -30.37 -14.66 43.83
C LEU A 211 -30.48 -16.00 44.58
N LEU A 212 -29.90 -17.08 44.01
CA LEU A 212 -29.88 -18.39 44.65
C LEU A 212 -29.05 -18.39 45.94
N LEU A 213 -27.87 -17.78 45.94
CA LEU A 213 -27.00 -17.69 47.13
C LEU A 213 -27.62 -16.84 48.24
N VAL A 214 -28.25 -15.71 47.89
CA VAL A 214 -28.98 -14.87 48.85
C VAL A 214 -30.16 -15.63 49.44
N TRP A 215 -30.94 -16.31 48.60
CA TRP A 215 -32.05 -17.14 49.06
C TRP A 215 -31.55 -18.26 50.01
N LEU A 216 -30.47 -18.94 49.66
CA LEU A 216 -29.86 -19.98 50.49
C LEU A 216 -29.38 -19.42 51.83
N GLY A 217 -28.73 -18.25 51.82
CA GLY A 217 -28.29 -17.56 53.03
C GLY A 217 -29.44 -17.14 53.94
N LEU A 218 -30.56 -16.67 53.37
CA LEU A 218 -31.77 -16.32 54.12
C LEU A 218 -32.43 -17.55 54.76
N VAL A 219 -32.45 -18.67 54.04
CA VAL A 219 -32.98 -19.94 54.55
C VAL A 219 -32.09 -20.49 55.68
N LEU A 220 -30.76 -20.51 55.50
CA LEU A 220 -29.82 -20.98 56.53
C LEU A 220 -29.73 -20.05 57.74
N GLY A 221 -29.90 -18.74 57.54
CA GLY A 221 -29.93 -17.75 58.61
C GLY A 221 -31.25 -17.69 59.39
N GLY A 222 -32.25 -18.48 59.02
CA GLY A 222 -33.54 -18.55 59.71
C GLY A 222 -34.52 -17.41 59.40
N TYR A 223 -34.21 -16.57 58.42
CA TYR A 223 -35.08 -15.45 58.00
C TYR A 223 -36.20 -15.89 57.04
N LEU A 224 -36.05 -17.05 56.39
CA LEU A 224 -37.06 -17.67 55.53
C LEU A 224 -37.27 -19.14 55.90
N ALA A 225 -38.52 -19.62 55.81
CA ALA A 225 -38.82 -21.03 56.01
C ALA A 225 -38.12 -21.90 54.95
N ALA A 226 -37.36 -22.90 55.40
CA ALA A 226 -36.72 -23.85 54.52
C ALA A 226 -37.79 -24.68 53.78
N PRO A 227 -37.68 -24.85 52.44
CA PRO A 227 -38.61 -25.69 51.72
C PRO A 227 -38.50 -27.15 52.20
N ALA A 228 -39.62 -27.87 52.20
CA ALA A 228 -39.79 -29.16 52.87
C ALA A 228 -38.78 -30.26 52.45
N TRP A 229 -38.25 -30.19 51.23
CA TRP A 229 -37.24 -31.12 50.72
C TRP A 229 -35.83 -30.84 51.28
N LEU A 230 -35.52 -29.57 51.59
CA LEU A 230 -34.24 -29.15 52.15
C LEU A 230 -34.21 -29.38 53.67
N ALA A 231 -35.33 -29.09 54.35
CA ALA A 231 -35.53 -29.39 55.77
C ALA A 231 -35.33 -30.87 56.09
N ARG A 232 -35.95 -31.78 55.30
CA ARG A 232 -35.76 -33.23 55.42
C ARG A 232 -34.31 -33.71 55.29
N ARG A 233 -33.46 -32.98 54.56
CA ARG A 233 -32.10 -33.39 54.23
C ARG A 233 -31.05 -32.82 55.19
N LEU A 234 -31.36 -31.70 55.83
CA LEU A 234 -30.48 -31.01 56.79
C LEU A 234 -30.83 -31.30 58.27
N GLY A 235 -31.91 -32.05 58.54
CA GLY A 235 -32.25 -32.50 59.89
C GLY A 235 -32.88 -31.43 60.78
N PHE A 236 -33.55 -30.45 60.17
CA PHE A 236 -34.47 -29.52 60.86
C PHE A 236 -35.88 -30.11 60.93
#